data_AF-B7JAD6-F1
#
_entry.id   AF-B7JAD6-F1
#
_cell.length_a   1.000
_cell.length_b   1.000
_cell.length_c   1.000
_cell.angle_alpha   90.00
_cell.angle_beta   90.00
_cell.angle_gamma   90.00
#
_symmetry.space_group_name_H-M   'P 1'
#
loop_
_entity.id
_entity.type
_entity.pdbx_description
1 polymer ?
#
loop_
_entity_poly.entity_id
_entity_poly.type
_entity_poly.pdbx_seq_one_letter_code
_entity_poly.pdbx_strand_id
1 'polypeptide(L)'
;MSSSVDNTEAWENRELGADEQFVTVADESVETALDEACGTKLISIRMSKEMIDWLKLIGERNGGLRYQTLIKTVLARFIESEQKIILNEMLAEKQKALAAEDAPEPQRKVAG
;
A
#
# COMPACT_ATOMS: atom_id res chain seq x y z
N MET A 1 -39.32 31.37 -0.72
CA MET A 1 -37.86 31.17 -0.72
C MET A 1 -37.39 31.35 0.71
N SER A 2 -37.26 30.26 1.47
CA SER A 2 -36.80 30.32 2.86
C SER A 2 -35.31 29.98 2.88
N SER A 3 -34.52 30.97 3.26
CA SER A 3 -33.06 31.00 3.15
C SER A 3 -32.41 29.96 4.08
N SER A 4 -31.69 29.01 3.49
CA SER A 4 -30.95 27.93 4.15
C SER A 4 -29.55 28.38 4.61
N VAL A 5 -29.46 29.45 5.39
CA VAL A 5 -28.18 29.97 5.89
C VAL A 5 -28.36 30.52 7.30
N ASP A 6 -28.31 29.67 8.34
CA ASP A 6 -27.97 30.15 9.69
C ASP A 6 -27.67 28.99 10.68
N ASN A 7 -26.60 28.25 10.45
CA ASN A 7 -26.08 27.36 11.50
C ASN A 7 -24.55 27.27 11.50
N THR A 8 -23.87 27.90 10.54
CA THR A 8 -22.41 27.89 10.43
C THR A 8 -21.77 28.50 11.68
N GLU A 9 -22.31 29.60 12.20
CA GLU A 9 -21.75 30.25 13.39
C GLU A 9 -21.85 29.36 14.64
N ALA A 10 -22.90 28.55 14.79
CA ALA A 10 -23.03 27.63 15.93
C ALA A 10 -22.04 26.45 15.85
N TRP A 11 -21.67 26.01 14.64
CA TRP A 11 -20.57 25.04 14.46
C TRP A 11 -19.20 25.66 14.75
N GLU A 12 -18.94 26.88 14.26
CA GLU A 12 -17.68 27.61 14.50
C GLU A 12 -17.49 27.96 15.98
N ASN A 13 -18.57 28.34 16.68
CA ASN A 13 -18.57 28.63 18.11
C ASN A 13 -18.58 27.35 18.99
N ARG A 14 -18.55 26.16 18.37
CA ARG A 14 -18.61 24.85 19.04
C ARG A 14 -19.86 24.65 19.91
N GLU A 15 -20.95 25.36 19.62
CA GLU A 15 -22.25 25.14 20.24
C GLU A 15 -22.87 23.81 19.77
N LEU A 16 -22.46 23.33 18.60
CA LEU A 16 -22.83 22.03 18.04
C LEU A 16 -21.61 21.12 17.89
N GLY A 17 -21.80 19.82 18.17
CA GLY A 17 -20.79 18.77 17.98
C GLY A 17 -19.67 18.71 19.02
N ALA A 18 -19.65 19.62 20.01
CA ALA A 18 -18.66 19.63 21.10
C ALA A 18 -19.22 19.18 22.46
N ASP A 19 -20.45 18.66 22.49
CA ASP A 19 -21.08 18.17 23.70
C ASP A 19 -20.49 16.81 24.10
N GLU A 20 -20.03 16.75 25.36
CA GLU A 20 -19.32 15.61 25.95
C GLU A 20 -20.19 14.34 25.95
N GLN A 21 -21.52 14.46 25.96
CA GLN A 21 -22.43 13.31 25.92
C GLN A 21 -22.35 12.50 24.61
N PHE A 22 -21.84 13.09 23.52
CA PHE A 22 -21.66 12.44 22.22
C PHE A 22 -20.21 12.01 21.98
N VAL A 23 -19.31 12.21 22.94
CA VAL A 23 -17.91 11.80 22.86
C VAL A 23 -17.74 10.48 23.60
N THR A 24 -17.20 9.48 22.90
CA THR A 24 -16.74 8.23 23.53
C THR A 24 -15.40 7.83 22.95
N VAL A 25 -14.59 7.16 23.77
CA VAL A 25 -13.39 6.49 23.27
C VAL A 25 -13.85 5.36 22.37
N ALA A 26 -13.33 5.33 21.14
CA ALA A 26 -13.59 4.24 20.22
C ALA A 26 -12.91 2.96 20.73
N ASP A 27 -13.59 1.83 20.60
CA ASP A 27 -13.03 0.52 20.90
C ASP A 27 -11.96 0.14 19.87
N GLU A 28 -11.00 -0.70 20.26
CA GLU A 28 -9.91 -1.18 19.37
C GLU A 28 -10.46 -1.94 18.14
N SER A 29 -11.65 -2.54 18.26
CA SER A 29 -12.37 -3.15 17.13
C SER A 29 -12.73 -2.16 16.03
N VAL A 30 -12.94 -0.88 16.36
CA VAL A 30 -13.25 0.17 15.38
C VAL A 30 -12.03 0.48 14.51
N GLU A 31 -10.83 0.50 15.09
CA GLU A 31 -9.59 0.70 14.32
C GLU A 31 -9.33 -0.48 13.37
N THR A 32 -9.55 -1.70 13.85
CA THR A 32 -9.42 -2.91 13.01
C THR A 32 -10.42 -2.91 11.85
N ALA A 33 -11.69 -2.60 12.12
CA ALA A 33 -12.71 -2.52 11.07
C ALA A 33 -12.40 -1.40 10.05
N LEU A 34 -11.81 -0.30 10.49
CA LEU A 34 -11.40 0.79 9.60
C LEU A 34 -10.22 0.38 8.71
N ASP A 35 -9.22 -0.28 9.27
CA ASP A 35 -8.07 -0.83 8.53
C ASP A 35 -8.53 -1.83 7.46
N GLU A 36 -9.42 -2.76 7.83
CA GLU A 36 -10.01 -3.72 6.88
C GLU A 36 -10.83 -3.04 5.78
N ALA A 37 -11.70 -2.09 6.14
CA ALA A 37 -12.52 -1.37 5.17
C ALA A 37 -11.67 -0.52 4.20
N CYS A 38 -10.56 0.06 4.67
CA CYS A 38 -9.63 0.83 3.85
C CYS A 38 -8.63 -0.05 3.07
N GLY A 39 -8.53 -1.34 3.39
CA GLY A 39 -7.49 -2.23 2.88
C GLY A 39 -6.08 -1.78 3.30
N THR A 40 -5.97 -1.05 4.41
CA THR A 40 -4.71 -0.53 4.93
C THR A 40 -4.36 -1.22 6.23
N LYS A 41 -3.06 -1.28 6.53
CA LYS A 41 -2.58 -1.74 7.83
C LYS A 41 -1.60 -0.73 8.37
N LEU A 42 -1.76 -0.34 9.62
CA LEU A 42 -0.74 0.45 10.30
C LEU A 42 0.56 -0.34 10.42
N ILE A 43 1.65 0.23 9.94
CA ILE A 43 3.01 -0.31 10.12
C ILE A 43 3.88 0.73 10.81
N SER A 44 4.62 0.28 11.83
CA SER A 44 5.63 1.11 12.49
C SER A 44 7.01 0.71 12.00
N ILE A 45 7.69 1.61 11.30
CA ILE A 45 9.04 1.40 10.79
C ILE A 45 9.97 2.46 11.39
N ARG A 46 11.09 2.03 11.97
CA ARG A 46 12.16 2.93 12.41
C ARG A 46 13.12 3.20 11.26
N MET A 47 13.38 4.47 10.98
CA MET A 47 14.33 4.93 9.96
C MET A 47 15.37 5.85 10.59
N SER A 48 16.55 5.97 9.98
CA SER A 48 17.55 6.95 10.45
C SER A 48 17.04 8.38 10.21
N LYS A 49 17.48 9.32 11.06
CA LYS A 49 17.12 10.74 10.93
C LYS A 49 17.55 11.29 9.57
N GLU A 50 18.78 10.99 9.16
CA GLU A 50 19.34 11.39 7.88
C GLU A 50 18.47 10.90 6.70
N MET A 51 18.01 9.65 6.74
CA MET A 51 17.14 9.11 5.69
C MET A 51 15.80 9.86 5.61
N ILE A 52 15.20 10.19 6.76
CA ILE A 52 13.96 10.97 6.81
C ILE A 52 14.18 12.35 6.18
N ASP A 53 15.30 13.00 6.49
CA ASP A 53 15.60 14.35 6.00
C ASP A 53 15.83 14.34 4.48
N TRP A 54 16.55 13.34 3.96
CA TRP A 54 16.68 13.15 2.51
C TRP A 54 15.34 12.87 1.83
N LEU A 55 14.48 12.04 2.41
CA LEU A 55 13.16 11.76 1.83
C LEU A 55 12.28 13.01 1.77
N LYS A 56 12.36 13.89 2.77
CA LYS A 56 11.67 15.19 2.74
C LYS A 56 12.20 16.07 1.61
N LEU A 57 13.52 16.22 1.52
CA LEU A 57 14.16 17.04 0.49
C LEU A 57 13.82 16.56 -0.92
N ILE A 58 13.86 15.25 -1.15
CA ILE A 58 13.50 14.65 -2.45
C ILE A 58 12.02 14.91 -2.77
N GLY A 59 11.14 14.76 -1.79
CA GLY A 59 9.71 15.01 -1.94
C GLY A 59 9.39 16.46 -2.32
N GLU A 60 10.04 17.41 -1.65
CA GLU A 60 9.94 18.84 -1.96
C GLU A 60 10.40 19.14 -3.39
N ARG A 61 11.58 18.64 -3.78
CA ARG A 61 12.16 18.87 -5.10
C ARG A 61 11.32 18.29 -6.24
N ASN A 62 10.68 17.14 -6.03
CA ASN A 62 10.00 16.39 -7.08
C ASN A 62 8.51 16.78 -7.26
N GLY A 63 8.12 17.98 -6.79
CA GLY A 63 6.76 18.50 -6.96
C GLY A 63 5.93 18.54 -5.67
N GLY A 64 6.57 18.69 -4.50
CA GLY A 64 5.88 18.96 -3.24
C GLY A 64 5.24 17.75 -2.56
N LEU A 65 5.72 16.54 -2.84
CA LEU A 65 5.22 15.34 -2.16
C LEU A 65 5.75 15.28 -0.72
N ARG A 66 4.86 15.00 0.23
CA ARG A 66 5.29 14.66 1.60
C ARG A 66 6.06 13.34 1.59
N TYR A 67 7.07 13.23 2.46
CA TYR A 67 7.94 12.05 2.53
C TYR A 67 7.15 10.73 2.74
N GLN A 68 6.03 10.78 3.46
CA GLN A 68 5.15 9.63 3.68
C GLN A 68 4.48 9.14 2.38
N THR A 69 4.09 10.06 1.49
CA THR A 69 3.55 9.67 0.17
C THR A 69 4.68 9.15 -0.72
N LEU A 70 5.84 9.80 -0.68
CA LEU A 70 7.01 9.38 -1.45
C LEU A 70 7.42 7.93 -1.13
N ILE A 71 7.55 7.59 0.17
CA ILE A 71 7.96 6.24 0.57
C ILE A 71 6.95 5.17 0.14
N LYS A 72 5.64 5.46 0.23
CA LYS A 72 4.59 4.55 -0.27
C LYS A 72 4.76 4.29 -1.76
N THR A 73 4.97 5.34 -2.56
CA THR A 73 5.18 5.19 -4.01
C THR A 73 6.45 4.42 -4.35
N VAL A 74 7.54 4.67 -3.62
CA VAL A 74 8.81 3.95 -3.82
C VAL A 74 8.63 2.46 -3.53
N LEU A 75 8.01 2.12 -2.41
CA LEU A 75 7.73 0.73 -2.04
C LEU A 75 6.80 0.05 -3.05
N ALA A 76 5.74 0.73 -3.50
CA ALA A 76 4.83 0.19 -4.50
C ALA A 76 5.55 -0.13 -5.82
N ARG A 77 6.37 0.79 -6.32
CA ARG A 77 7.17 0.58 -7.54
C ARG A 77 8.16 -0.56 -7.40
N PHE A 78 8.78 -0.68 -6.23
CA PHE A 78 9.69 -1.78 -5.94
C PHE A 78 8.92 -3.12 -5.98
N ILE A 79 7.79 -3.23 -5.28
CA ILE A 79 6.96 -4.43 -5.26
C ILE A 79 6.50 -4.83 -6.67
N GLU A 80 6.03 -3.87 -7.47
CA GLU A 80 5.63 -4.14 -8.86
C GLU A 80 6.77 -4.67 -9.73
N SER A 81 7.99 -4.18 -9.52
CA SER A 81 9.18 -4.66 -10.22
C SER A 81 9.51 -6.09 -9.82
N GLU A 82 9.57 -6.38 -8.52
CA GLU A 82 9.89 -7.72 -7.99
C GLU A 82 8.85 -8.75 -8.41
N GLN A 83 7.55 -8.41 -8.39
CA GLN A 83 6.49 -9.31 -8.84
C GLN A 83 6.66 -9.75 -10.29
N LYS A 84 7.08 -8.83 -11.18
CA LYS A 84 7.33 -9.15 -12.59
C LYS A 84 8.49 -10.11 -12.74
N ILE A 85 9.56 -9.92 -11.97
CA ILE A 85 10.73 -10.80 -11.98
C ILE A 85 10.31 -12.21 -11.55
N ILE A 86 9.66 -12.33 -10.39
CA ILE A 86 9.19 -13.62 -9.85
C ILE A 86 8.25 -14.32 -10.84
N LEU A 87 7.30 -13.60 -11.43
CA LEU A 87 6.37 -14.19 -12.38
C LEU A 87 7.07 -14.71 -13.64
N ASN A 88 8.02 -13.96 -14.17
CA ASN A 88 8.80 -14.38 -15.34
C ASN A 88 9.63 -15.63 -15.05
N GLU A 89 10.24 -15.71 -13.86
CA GLU A 89 10.96 -16.90 -13.42
C GLU A 89 10.04 -18.13 -13.33
N MET A 90 8.87 -17.97 -12.72
CA MET A 90 7.86 -19.04 -12.63
C MET A 90 7.38 -19.51 -14.01
N LEU A 91 7.20 -18.59 -14.96
CA LEU A 91 6.83 -18.93 -16.33
C LEU A 91 7.94 -19.68 -17.06
N ALA A 92 9.19 -19.24 -16.92
CA ALA A 92 10.33 -19.91 -17.52
C ALA A 92 10.51 -21.34 -16.98
N GLU A 93 10.35 -21.54 -15.68
CA GLU A 93 10.41 -22.88 -15.08
C GLU A 93 9.26 -23.78 -15.53
N LYS A 94 8.03 -23.25 -15.62
CA LYS A 94 6.91 -24.02 -16.19
C LYS A 94 7.14 -24.40 -17.65
N GLN A 95 7.71 -23.50 -18.46
CA GLN A 95 8.03 -23.79 -19.86
C GLN A 95 9.12 -24.88 -19.98
N LYS A 96 10.15 -24.83 -19.14
CA LYS A 96 11.18 -25.88 -19.10
C LYS A 96 10.59 -27.23 -18.69
N ALA A 97 9.71 -27.25 -17.69
CA ALA A 97 9.04 -28.47 -17.24
C ALA A 97 8.19 -29.10 -18.37
N LEU A 98 7.37 -28.30 -19.05
CA LEU A 98 6.56 -28.75 -20.19
C LEU A 98 7.45 -29.24 -21.36
N ALA A 99 8.52 -28.51 -21.68
CA ALA A 99 9.46 -28.92 -22.73
C ALA A 99 10.23 -30.20 -22.38
N ALA A 100 10.46 -30.48 -21.10
CA ALA A 100 11.08 -31.73 -20.64
C ALA A 100 10.10 -32.92 -20.70
N GLU A 101 8.80 -32.69 -20.51
CA GLU A 101 7.76 -33.72 -20.70
C GLU A 101 7.54 -34.07 -22.18
N ASP A 102 7.64 -33.10 -23.09
CA ASP A 102 7.50 -33.30 -24.54
C ASP A 102 8.81 -33.78 -25.23
N ALA A 103 9.90 -33.99 -24.48
CA ALA A 103 11.16 -34.44 -25.04
C ALA A 103 11.09 -35.93 -25.43
N PRO A 104 11.38 -36.30 -26.70
CA PRO A 104 11.28 -37.68 -27.15
C PRO A 104 12.29 -38.57 -26.40
N GLU A 105 11.82 -39.73 -25.92
CA GLU A 105 12.66 -40.70 -25.20
C GLU A 105 13.93 -41.02 -26.00
N PRO A 106 15.12 -40.95 -25.37
CA PRO A 106 16.36 -41.23 -26.08
C PRO A 106 16.36 -42.69 -26.51
N GLN A 107 16.32 -42.92 -27.83
CA GLN A 107 16.42 -44.24 -28.43
C GLN A 107 17.75 -44.88 -28.01
N ARG A 108 17.69 -45.80 -27.04
CA ARG A 108 18.82 -46.66 -26.67
C ARG A 108 19.18 -47.49 -27.90
N LYS A 109 20.24 -47.09 -28.60
CA LYS A 109 20.90 -47.95 -29.58
C LYS A 109 21.49 -49.15 -28.84
N VAL A 110 20.80 -50.28 -28.90
CA VAL A 110 21.37 -51.60 -28.61
C VAL A 110 22.41 -51.87 -29.69
N ALA A 111 23.68 -51.79 -29.30
CA ALA A 111 24.79 -52.27 -30.10
C ALA A 111 24.78 -53.81 -30.03
N GLY A 112 24.58 -54.45 -31.17
CA GLY A 112 24.77 -55.88 -31.41
C GLY A 112 25.98 -56.11 -32.30
#